data_AF-A0AA93AJ49-F1
#
_entry.id   AF-A0AA93AJ49-F1
#
_cell.length_a   1.000
_cell.length_b   1.000
_cell.length_c   1.000
_cell.angle_alpha   90.00
_cell.angle_beta   90.00
_cell.angle_gamma   90.00
#
_symmetry.space_group_name_H-M   'P 1'
#
loop_
_entity.id
_entity.type
_entity.pdbx_description
1 polymer ?
#
loop_
_entity_poly.entity_id
_entity_poly.type
_entity_poly.pdbx_seq_one_letter_code
_entity_poly.pdbx_strand_id
1 'polypeptide(L)'
;MSNTLQLSVLLKAVDSATRPFKAVQTESKKLSGDIRDSQTQLKELNAQAGRIDGFRKAKNQLGETGAALQQAQAKAAELSAELRNSENPTKRQAQALERAKRQAATLKTEYGQLRQSVQRQRTELEQAGISTRNLSGAERQLRNNISQTTTQLDQQRAALSRVSQQQEKLNAVRKRYEKGAEITAGVRNTSAAAFGLGSAALYAESRLIAPSVQADGHGARIAAQTGGNAADGEQYTRVIKEVNTSGVSNDLNQIADAVAAVRSTLGAMGDVGETELARISRKALDVQQALGGDAAESIQIAAIMMKNGLAKNSDEAFDLMVSGMQRVSAQMRGELPEILHEYSTHFRNMGFSGSEAMTLLVEMAQQGKFALDKTGDAVKEFSIRGSDMSKASIEAYDAAGLNAAKMSTAIASGGDKARVAMQKTANGLLKIKDPAERANAAIALFGTPIEDLSIDQIPKFLAALAGAENKLGDVSGAADRMGDTLRDNLEGDIGRLQGAMSSLRFNLFNDDDGALRKLTQAATEWLTRVNEWV
;
A
#
# COMPACT_ATOMS: atom_id res chain seq x y z
N MET A 1 21.69 -61.34 36.20
CA MET A 1 21.54 -61.24 34.74
C MET A 1 20.15 -60.77 34.27
N SER A 2 19.10 -60.70 35.11
CA SER A 2 17.74 -60.30 34.66
C SER A 2 17.52 -58.78 34.49
N ASN A 3 18.19 -57.94 35.29
CA ASN A 3 17.98 -56.47 35.24
C ASN A 3 18.51 -55.83 33.95
N THR A 4 19.59 -56.36 33.37
CA THR A 4 20.17 -55.85 32.11
C THR A 4 19.31 -56.19 30.89
N LEU A 5 18.65 -57.36 30.91
CA LEU A 5 17.70 -57.78 29.87
C LEU A 5 16.42 -56.93 29.90
N GLN A 6 15.86 -56.66 31.08
CA GLN A 6 14.66 -55.80 31.23
C GLN A 6 14.92 -54.34 30.81
N LEU A 7 16.08 -53.79 31.14
CA LEU A 7 16.46 -52.43 30.73
C LEU A 7 16.65 -52.33 29.20
N SER A 8 17.25 -53.36 28.58
CA SER A 8 17.44 -53.41 27.12
C SER A 8 16.12 -53.54 26.35
N VAL A 9 15.13 -54.24 26.91
CA VAL A 9 13.79 -54.40 26.33
C VAL A 9 12.96 -53.14 26.50
N LEU A 10 13.04 -52.47 27.66
CA LEU A 10 12.39 -51.17 27.90
C LEU A 10 12.97 -50.08 26.99
N LEU A 11 14.29 -50.00 26.84
CA LEU A 11 14.93 -49.06 25.92
C LEU A 11 14.57 -49.33 24.46
N LYS A 12 14.50 -50.60 24.03
CA LYS A 12 14.02 -50.96 22.68
C LYS A 12 12.53 -50.63 22.48
N ALA A 13 11.70 -50.76 23.51
CA ALA A 13 10.28 -50.43 23.45
C ALA A 13 10.04 -48.90 23.39
N VAL A 14 10.77 -48.11 24.20
CA VAL A 14 10.73 -46.64 24.16
C VAL A 14 11.29 -46.11 22.83
N ASP A 15 12.38 -46.69 22.32
CA ASP A 15 12.91 -46.32 21.01
C ASP A 15 11.93 -46.68 19.87
N SER A 16 11.32 -47.87 19.91
CA SER A 16 10.31 -48.27 18.93
C SER A 16 9.05 -47.40 18.96
N ALA A 17 8.62 -46.94 20.14
CA ALA A 17 7.47 -46.04 20.30
C ALA A 17 7.77 -44.59 19.88
N THR A 18 9.02 -44.13 19.99
CA THR A 18 9.41 -42.75 19.67
C THR A 18 9.94 -42.56 18.24
N ARG A 19 10.33 -43.63 17.55
CA ARG A 19 10.79 -43.62 16.15
C ARG A 19 9.82 -42.94 15.18
N PRO A 20 8.51 -43.22 15.18
CA PRO A 20 7.56 -42.54 14.28
C PRO A 20 7.51 -41.03 14.52
N PHE A 21 7.63 -40.59 15.78
CA PHE A 21 7.62 -39.17 16.14
C PHE A 21 8.91 -38.46 15.70
N LYS A 22 10.07 -39.08 15.93
CA LYS A 22 11.36 -38.55 15.46
C LYS A 22 11.38 -38.45 13.93
N ALA A 23 10.76 -39.41 13.24
CA ALA A 23 10.65 -39.40 11.78
C ALA A 23 9.77 -38.23 11.28
N VAL A 24 8.56 -38.04 11.84
CA VAL A 24 7.66 -36.94 11.45
C VAL A 24 8.25 -35.57 11.79
N GLN A 25 8.93 -35.42 12.93
CA GLN A 25 9.60 -34.18 13.31
C GLN A 25 10.79 -33.85 12.39
N THR A 26 11.56 -34.86 12.00
CA THR A 26 12.68 -34.70 11.05
C THR A 26 12.16 -34.31 9.67
N GLU A 27 11.10 -34.97 9.21
CA GLU A 27 10.47 -34.68 7.92
C GLU A 27 9.85 -33.28 7.87
N SER A 28 9.18 -32.84 8.94
CA SER A 28 8.62 -31.48 9.03
C SER A 28 9.70 -30.40 9.02
N LYS A 29 10.83 -30.63 9.70
CA LYS A 29 11.98 -29.71 9.69
C LYS A 29 12.62 -29.65 8.31
N LYS A 30 12.82 -30.81 7.68
CA LYS A 30 13.33 -30.91 6.31
C LYS A 30 12.43 -30.17 5.32
N LEU A 31 11.13 -30.43 5.37
CA LEU A 31 10.16 -29.80 4.47
C LEU A 31 10.02 -28.28 4.68
N SER A 32 10.12 -27.81 5.92
CA SER A 32 10.19 -26.38 6.21
C SER A 32 11.47 -25.74 5.63
N GLY A 33 12.59 -26.48 5.66
CA GLY A 33 13.83 -26.10 4.98
C GLY A 33 13.66 -26.05 3.46
N ASP A 34 13.12 -27.11 2.86
CA ASP A 34 12.88 -27.21 1.42
C ASP A 34 11.94 -26.10 0.89
N ILE A 35 10.93 -25.70 1.69
CA ILE A 35 10.04 -24.56 1.41
C ILE A 35 10.82 -23.24 1.41
N ARG A 36 11.68 -23.03 2.40
CA ARG A 36 12.50 -21.82 2.50
C ARG A 36 13.49 -21.73 1.33
N ASP A 37 14.07 -22.86 0.94
CA ASP A 37 14.97 -22.95 -0.20
C ASP A 37 14.23 -22.67 -1.51
N SER A 38 13.03 -23.24 -1.69
CA SER A 38 12.18 -22.99 -2.87
C SER A 38 11.70 -21.54 -2.95
N GLN A 39 11.39 -20.91 -1.81
CA GLN A 39 11.08 -19.47 -1.75
C GLN A 39 12.29 -18.59 -2.12
N THR A 40 13.47 -18.96 -1.64
CA THR A 40 14.72 -18.26 -1.97
C THR A 40 15.02 -18.39 -3.46
N GLN A 41 14.89 -19.59 -4.02
CA GLN A 41 15.05 -19.85 -5.44
C GLN A 41 14.04 -19.06 -6.29
N LEU A 42 12.75 -19.02 -5.91
CA LEU A 42 11.76 -18.19 -6.60
C LEU A 42 12.10 -16.70 -6.56
N LYS A 43 12.60 -16.20 -5.43
CA LYS A 43 13.03 -14.80 -5.31
C LYS A 43 14.18 -14.50 -6.28
N GLU A 44 15.16 -15.40 -6.38
CA GLU A 44 16.29 -15.27 -7.30
C GLU A 44 15.86 -15.35 -8.77
N LEU A 45 14.98 -16.29 -9.13
CA LEU A 45 14.44 -16.43 -10.48
C LEU A 45 13.64 -15.18 -10.89
N ASN A 46 12.82 -14.63 -9.98
CA ASN A 46 12.09 -13.39 -10.25
C ASN A 46 13.03 -12.17 -10.39
N ALA A 47 14.09 -12.10 -9.58
CA ALA A 47 15.11 -11.06 -9.72
C ALA A 47 15.83 -11.14 -11.08
N GLN A 48 16.13 -12.35 -11.55
CA GLN A 48 16.68 -12.58 -12.89
C GLN A 48 15.72 -12.12 -13.99
N ALA A 49 14.41 -12.36 -13.83
CA ALA A 49 13.39 -11.95 -14.79
C ALA A 49 13.31 -10.42 -14.89
N GLY A 50 13.37 -9.73 -13.75
CA GLY A 50 13.43 -8.26 -13.70
C GLY A 50 14.66 -7.68 -14.39
N ARG A 51 15.84 -8.32 -14.25
CA ARG A 51 17.07 -7.89 -14.95
C ARG A 51 16.96 -8.05 -16.47
N ILE A 52 16.34 -9.14 -16.95
CA ILE A 52 16.08 -9.37 -18.38
C ILE A 52 15.14 -8.29 -18.94
N ASP A 53 14.06 -7.97 -18.24
CA ASP A 53 13.11 -6.93 -18.67
C ASP A 53 13.77 -5.54 -18.69
N GLY A 54 14.52 -5.19 -17.64
CA GLY A 54 15.28 -3.94 -17.57
C GLY A 54 16.28 -3.79 -18.71
N PHE A 55 17.02 -4.86 -19.04
CA PHE A 55 17.94 -4.88 -20.19
C PHE A 55 17.22 -4.70 -21.52
N ARG A 56 16.06 -5.34 -21.71
CA ARG A 56 15.25 -5.18 -22.93
C ARG A 56 14.76 -3.74 -23.10
N LYS A 57 14.26 -3.12 -22.02
CA LYS A 57 13.81 -1.72 -22.02
C LYS A 57 14.97 -0.77 -22.35
N ALA A 58 16.11 -0.91 -21.67
CA ALA A 58 17.28 -0.07 -21.92
C ALA A 58 17.81 -0.23 -23.35
N LYS A 59 17.79 -1.46 -23.91
CA LYS A 59 18.18 -1.72 -25.30
C LYS A 59 17.22 -1.05 -26.30
N ASN A 60 15.92 -1.08 -26.04
CA ASN A 60 14.93 -0.42 -26.89
C ASN A 60 15.10 1.10 -26.86
N GLN A 61 15.23 1.68 -25.66
CA GLN A 61 15.47 3.11 -25.49
C GLN A 61 16.77 3.55 -26.17
N LEU A 62 17.84 2.76 -26.06
CA LEU A 62 19.09 3.02 -26.78
C LEU A 62 18.89 3.06 -28.30
N GLY A 63 18.05 2.18 -28.85
CA GLY A 63 17.71 2.16 -30.27
C GLY A 63 16.91 3.39 -30.70
N GLU A 64 15.89 3.76 -29.93
CA GLU A 64 15.04 4.94 -30.17
C GLU A 64 15.84 6.25 -30.07
N THR A 65 16.63 6.44 -28.99
CA THR A 65 17.53 7.59 -28.82
C THR A 65 18.59 7.63 -29.93
N GLY A 66 19.07 6.46 -30.39
CA GLY A 66 19.99 6.36 -31.52
C GLY A 66 19.39 6.88 -32.83
N ALA A 67 18.15 6.50 -33.14
CA ALA A 67 17.42 6.99 -34.30
C ALA A 67 17.13 8.50 -34.20
N ALA A 68 16.69 8.97 -33.02
CA ALA A 68 16.45 10.38 -32.77
C ALA A 68 17.73 11.22 -32.90
N LEU A 69 18.86 10.70 -32.40
CA LEU A 69 20.17 11.35 -32.55
C LEU A 69 20.58 11.47 -34.03
N GLN A 70 20.40 10.41 -34.82
CA GLN A 70 20.68 10.45 -36.26
C GLN A 70 19.83 11.51 -36.97
N GLN A 71 18.53 11.58 -36.67
CA GLN A 71 17.62 12.58 -37.23
C GLN A 71 18.03 14.01 -36.81
N ALA A 72 18.36 14.22 -35.53
CA ALA A 72 18.80 15.52 -35.03
C ALA A 72 20.12 15.97 -35.66
N GLN A 73 21.06 15.05 -35.89
CA GLN A 73 22.31 15.33 -36.59
C GLN A 73 22.08 15.66 -38.06
N ALA A 74 21.20 14.92 -38.76
CA ALA A 74 20.85 15.20 -40.15
C ALA A 74 20.21 16.59 -40.29
N LYS A 75 19.26 16.93 -39.42
CA LYS A 75 18.61 18.25 -39.38
C LYS A 75 19.59 19.38 -39.09
N ALA A 76 20.52 19.17 -38.16
CA ALA A 76 21.57 20.16 -37.87
C ALA A 76 22.53 20.35 -39.07
N ALA A 77 22.84 19.27 -39.81
CA ALA A 77 23.66 19.34 -41.01
C ALA A 77 22.94 20.06 -42.16
N GLU A 78 21.65 19.78 -42.36
CA GLU A 78 20.78 20.44 -43.34
C GLU A 78 20.68 21.94 -43.08
N LEU A 79 20.28 22.35 -41.86
CA LEU A 79 20.22 23.76 -41.47
C LEU A 79 21.58 24.45 -41.58
N SER A 80 22.68 23.73 -41.34
CA SER A 80 24.03 24.26 -41.51
C SER A 80 24.40 24.45 -42.98
N ALA A 81 23.88 23.63 -43.89
CA ALA A 81 24.09 23.77 -45.33
C ALA A 81 23.24 24.93 -45.89
N GLU A 82 21.98 25.03 -45.49
CA GLU A 82 21.08 26.14 -45.86
C GLU A 82 21.65 27.50 -45.44
N LEU A 83 22.18 27.60 -44.21
CA LEU A 83 22.81 28.83 -43.73
C LEU A 83 24.08 29.20 -44.50
N ARG A 84 24.85 28.21 -44.97
CA ARG A 84 26.06 28.45 -45.79
C ARG A 84 25.72 28.90 -47.21
N ASN A 85 24.60 28.44 -47.76
CA ASN A 85 24.14 28.75 -49.10
C ASN A 85 23.28 30.03 -49.18
N SER A 86 23.00 30.67 -48.04
CA SER A 86 22.20 31.90 -47.97
C SER A 86 23.09 33.15 -48.00
N GLU A 87 22.89 34.05 -48.96
CA GLU A 87 23.65 35.31 -49.08
C GLU A 87 23.48 36.25 -47.87
N ASN A 88 22.31 36.24 -47.21
CA ASN A 88 22.01 37.04 -46.02
C ASN A 88 21.26 36.23 -44.95
N PRO A 89 21.97 35.42 -44.12
CA PRO A 89 21.33 34.58 -43.12
C PRO A 89 20.62 35.41 -42.03
N THR A 90 19.37 35.06 -41.74
CA THR A 90 18.58 35.75 -40.71
C THR A 90 18.93 35.29 -39.30
N LYS A 91 18.72 36.15 -38.29
CA LYS A 91 18.88 35.79 -36.87
C LYS A 91 18.06 34.56 -36.47
N ARG A 92 16.87 34.38 -37.07
CA ARG A 92 15.98 33.23 -36.83
C ARG A 92 16.59 31.92 -37.34
N GLN A 93 17.19 31.92 -38.53
CA GLN A 93 17.86 30.73 -39.09
C GLN A 93 19.10 30.35 -38.26
N ALA A 94 19.90 31.33 -37.82
CA ALA A 94 21.05 31.08 -36.94
C ALA A 94 20.62 30.46 -35.59
N GLN A 95 19.53 30.97 -34.99
CA GLN A 95 18.97 30.40 -33.77
C GLN A 95 18.40 28.98 -33.98
N ALA A 96 17.79 28.70 -35.13
CA ALA A 96 17.26 27.37 -35.45
C ALA A 96 18.39 26.33 -35.54
N LEU A 97 19.50 26.66 -36.21
CA LEU A 97 20.69 25.80 -36.25
C LEU A 97 21.27 25.56 -34.86
N GLU A 98 21.40 26.61 -34.05
CA GLU A 98 21.93 26.51 -32.69
C GLU A 98 21.06 25.59 -31.81
N ARG A 99 19.74 25.70 -31.92
CA ARG A 99 18.81 24.78 -31.24
C ARG A 99 18.97 23.34 -31.73
N ALA A 100 19.06 23.11 -33.04
CA ALA A 100 19.26 21.78 -33.61
C ALA A 100 20.59 21.15 -33.16
N LYS A 101 21.68 21.93 -33.10
CA LYS A 101 22.98 21.50 -32.58
C LYS A 101 22.91 21.12 -31.10
N ARG A 102 22.23 21.94 -30.28
CA ARG A 102 22.03 21.65 -28.85
C ARG A 102 21.22 20.38 -28.64
N GLN A 103 20.13 20.20 -29.39
CA GLN A 103 19.31 18.99 -29.33
C GLN A 103 20.12 17.73 -29.70
N ALA A 104 20.92 17.80 -30.77
CA ALA A 104 21.82 16.71 -31.15
C ALA A 104 22.90 16.44 -30.07
N ALA A 105 23.42 17.47 -29.40
CA ALA A 105 24.39 17.32 -28.32
C ALA A 105 23.78 16.67 -27.07
N THR A 106 22.56 17.05 -26.69
CA THR A 106 21.82 16.41 -25.58
C THR A 106 21.56 14.94 -25.87
N LEU A 107 20.99 14.63 -27.04
CA LEU A 107 20.73 13.24 -27.45
C LEU A 107 22.02 12.41 -27.55
N LYS A 108 23.14 13.02 -27.92
CA LYS A 108 24.45 12.35 -27.96
C LYS A 108 24.93 11.95 -26.56
N THR A 109 24.74 12.84 -25.58
CA THR A 109 25.06 12.56 -24.18
C THR A 109 24.19 11.44 -23.63
N GLU A 110 22.87 11.52 -23.86
CA GLU A 110 21.89 10.52 -23.42
C GLU A 110 22.17 9.14 -24.07
N TYR A 111 22.41 9.11 -25.38
CA TYR A 111 22.81 7.89 -26.09
C TYR A 111 24.09 7.28 -25.51
N GLY A 112 25.07 8.12 -25.14
CA GLY A 112 26.31 7.68 -24.47
C GLY A 112 26.05 7.03 -23.11
N GLN A 113 25.19 7.63 -22.29
CA GLN A 113 24.81 7.11 -20.97
C GLN A 113 24.01 5.80 -21.09
N LEU A 114 23.02 5.74 -22.00
CA LEU A 114 22.24 4.54 -22.28
C LEU A 114 23.12 3.40 -22.79
N ARG A 115 24.08 3.70 -23.68
CA ARG A 115 25.02 2.69 -24.18
C ARG A 115 25.85 2.08 -23.04
N GLN A 116 26.33 2.90 -22.11
CA GLN A 116 27.04 2.40 -20.93
C GLN A 116 26.13 1.58 -20.02
N SER A 117 24.88 2.00 -19.83
CA SER A 117 23.88 1.27 -19.04
C SER A 117 23.59 -0.12 -19.62
N VAL A 118 23.32 -0.19 -20.92
CA VAL A 118 23.10 -1.46 -21.65
C VAL A 118 24.33 -2.36 -21.55
N GLN A 119 25.54 -1.81 -21.64
CA GLN A 119 26.77 -2.59 -21.49
C GLN A 119 26.94 -3.15 -20.07
N ARG A 120 26.65 -2.37 -19.03
CA ARG A 120 26.69 -2.85 -17.63
C ARG A 120 25.67 -3.96 -17.39
N GLN A 121 24.42 -3.73 -17.77
CA GLN A 121 23.34 -4.71 -17.63
C GLN A 121 23.63 -6.00 -18.42
N ARG A 122 24.26 -5.88 -19.59
CA ARG A 122 24.73 -7.04 -20.35
C ARG A 122 25.75 -7.85 -19.56
N THR A 123 26.75 -7.20 -18.97
CA THR A 123 27.75 -7.86 -18.13
C THR A 123 27.11 -8.53 -16.92
N GLU A 124 26.17 -7.86 -16.25
CA GLU A 124 25.44 -8.42 -15.10
C GLU A 124 24.61 -9.65 -15.47
N LEU A 125 23.96 -9.63 -16.64
CA LEU A 125 23.23 -10.79 -17.16
C LEU A 125 24.18 -11.93 -17.53
N GLU A 126 25.31 -11.65 -18.17
CA GLU A 126 26.33 -12.65 -18.51
C GLU A 126 26.95 -13.27 -17.24
N GLN A 127 27.21 -12.47 -16.19
CA GLN A 127 27.66 -12.95 -14.87
C GLN A 127 26.60 -13.81 -14.17
N ALA A 128 25.33 -13.53 -14.39
CA ALA A 128 24.22 -14.36 -13.93
C ALA A 128 23.97 -15.60 -14.80
N GLY A 129 24.82 -15.87 -15.81
CA GLY A 129 24.69 -17.01 -16.72
C GLY A 129 23.59 -16.86 -17.78
N ILE A 130 23.01 -15.66 -17.92
CA ILE A 130 21.93 -15.37 -18.86
C ILE A 130 22.50 -14.85 -20.17
N SER A 131 22.31 -15.62 -21.24
CA SER A 131 22.78 -15.24 -22.58
C SER A 131 21.95 -14.09 -23.16
N THR A 132 22.57 -12.92 -23.30
CA THR A 132 21.97 -11.75 -23.96
C THR A 132 21.81 -11.92 -25.48
N ARG A 133 22.47 -12.92 -26.07
CA ARG A 133 22.35 -13.27 -27.51
C ARG A 133 21.07 -14.04 -27.82
N ASN A 134 20.53 -14.79 -26.86
CA ASN A 134 19.27 -15.54 -26.99
C ASN A 134 18.36 -15.26 -25.79
N LEU A 135 18.01 -13.98 -25.61
CA LEU A 135 17.24 -13.52 -24.45
C LEU A 135 15.86 -14.17 -24.39
N SER A 136 15.19 -14.36 -25.53
CA SER A 136 13.89 -15.01 -25.62
C SER A 136 13.93 -16.50 -25.25
N GLY A 137 15.06 -17.18 -25.49
CA GLY A 137 15.29 -18.54 -24.99
C GLY A 137 15.44 -18.57 -23.47
N ALA A 138 16.29 -17.69 -22.94
CA ALA A 138 16.52 -17.57 -21.51
C ALA A 138 15.25 -17.18 -20.73
N GLU A 139 14.42 -16.29 -21.27
CA GLU A 139 13.15 -15.87 -20.69
C GLU A 139 12.14 -17.03 -20.63
N ARG A 140 12.05 -17.85 -21.68
CA ARG A 140 11.19 -19.05 -21.69
C ARG A 140 11.65 -20.07 -20.65
N GLN A 141 12.95 -20.33 -20.58
CA GLN A 141 13.51 -21.24 -19.58
C GLN A 141 13.26 -20.72 -18.16
N LEU A 142 13.43 -19.41 -17.95
CA LEU A 142 13.19 -18.79 -16.65
C LEU A 142 11.72 -18.87 -16.23
N ARG A 143 10.78 -18.59 -17.14
CA ARG A 143 9.34 -18.78 -16.89
C ARG A 143 9.00 -20.22 -16.54
N ASN A 144 9.60 -21.19 -17.25
CA ASN A 144 9.40 -22.61 -16.94
C ASN A 144 9.94 -22.96 -15.56
N ASN A 145 11.14 -22.48 -15.20
CA ASN A 145 11.72 -22.70 -13.88
C ASN A 145 10.87 -22.08 -12.77
N ILE A 146 10.39 -20.83 -12.96
CA ILE A 146 9.47 -20.18 -12.01
C ILE A 146 8.20 -21.01 -11.84
N SER A 147 7.57 -21.45 -12.94
CA SER A 147 6.37 -22.28 -12.89
C SER A 147 6.60 -23.61 -12.16
N GLN A 148 7.74 -24.26 -12.41
CA GLN A 148 8.11 -25.52 -11.78
C GLN A 148 8.37 -25.33 -10.28
N THR A 149 9.16 -24.33 -9.89
CA THR A 149 9.46 -24.05 -8.48
C THR A 149 8.20 -23.60 -7.71
N THR A 150 7.30 -22.84 -8.34
CA THR A 150 5.99 -22.50 -7.74
C THR A 150 5.15 -23.75 -7.49
N THR A 151 5.04 -24.64 -8.48
CA THR A 151 4.30 -25.90 -8.34
C THR A 151 4.91 -26.77 -7.24
N GLN A 152 6.23 -26.85 -7.17
CA GLN A 152 6.96 -27.58 -6.14
C GLN A 152 6.71 -26.98 -4.75
N LEU A 153 6.74 -25.66 -4.61
CA LEU A 153 6.46 -24.95 -3.36
C LEU A 153 5.03 -25.23 -2.87
N ASP A 154 4.05 -25.26 -3.77
CA ASP A 154 2.66 -25.58 -3.42
C ASP A 154 2.50 -27.03 -2.96
N GLN A 155 3.17 -27.98 -3.64
CA GLN A 155 3.21 -29.38 -3.22
C GLN A 155 3.88 -29.55 -1.85
N GLN A 156 4.98 -28.83 -1.60
CA GLN A 156 5.67 -28.86 -0.32
C GLN A 156 4.80 -28.27 0.80
N ARG A 157 4.11 -27.15 0.57
CA ARG A 157 3.16 -26.56 1.53
C ARG A 157 2.01 -27.53 1.85
N ALA A 158 1.45 -28.19 0.82
CA ALA A 158 0.41 -29.19 1.00
C ALA A 158 0.92 -30.43 1.76
N ALA A 159 2.15 -30.87 1.50
CA ALA A 159 2.79 -31.93 2.27
C ALA A 159 3.04 -31.52 3.74
N LEU A 160 3.45 -30.26 3.98
CA LEU A 160 3.71 -29.77 5.34
C LEU A 160 2.42 -29.68 6.13
N SER A 161 1.33 -29.24 5.51
CA SER A 161 0.00 -29.26 6.11
C SER A 161 -0.42 -30.67 6.53
N ARG A 162 -0.23 -31.67 5.65
CA ARG A 162 -0.53 -33.08 5.96
C ARG A 162 0.33 -33.63 7.09
N VAL A 163 1.63 -33.38 7.07
CA VAL A 163 2.58 -33.78 8.12
C VAL A 163 2.24 -33.10 9.44
N SER A 164 1.86 -31.82 9.41
CA SER A 164 1.41 -31.07 10.59
C SER A 164 0.16 -31.68 11.20
N GLN A 165 -0.86 -31.99 10.38
CA GLN A 165 -2.07 -32.69 10.84
C GLN A 165 -1.76 -34.07 11.44
N GLN A 166 -0.80 -34.80 10.88
CA GLN A 166 -0.37 -36.09 11.42
C GLN A 166 0.40 -35.93 12.73
N GLN A 167 1.26 -34.90 12.84
CA GLN A 167 1.97 -34.53 14.06
C GLN A 167 1.00 -34.13 15.18
N GLU A 168 -0.09 -33.43 14.87
CA GLU A 168 -1.13 -33.08 15.83
C GLU A 168 -1.86 -34.31 16.36
N LYS A 169 -2.25 -35.24 15.47
CA LYS A 169 -2.86 -36.52 15.86
C LYS A 169 -1.91 -37.36 16.74
N LEU A 170 -0.63 -37.43 16.36
CA LEU A 170 0.41 -38.13 17.12
C LEU A 170 0.67 -37.46 18.48
N ASN A 171 0.79 -36.14 18.52
CA ASN A 171 0.93 -35.37 19.76
C ASN A 171 -0.28 -35.54 20.69
N ALA A 172 -1.48 -35.70 20.14
CA ALA A 172 -2.67 -36.02 20.91
C ALA A 172 -2.57 -37.43 21.55
N VAL A 173 -2.05 -38.42 20.83
CA VAL A 173 -1.78 -39.77 21.36
C VAL A 173 -0.68 -39.76 22.41
N ARG A 174 0.43 -39.05 22.17
CA ARG A 174 1.53 -38.87 23.13
C ARG A 174 1.05 -38.21 24.42
N LYS A 175 0.26 -37.13 24.33
CA LYS A 175 -0.35 -36.48 25.49
C LYS A 175 -1.32 -37.39 26.26
N ARG A 176 -2.00 -38.32 25.59
CA ARG A 176 -2.82 -39.35 26.24
C ARG A 176 -1.96 -40.38 26.97
N TYR A 177 -0.83 -40.77 26.40
CA TYR A 177 0.08 -41.78 26.96
C TYR A 177 0.94 -41.23 28.11
N GLU A 178 1.47 -40.01 27.97
CA GLU A 178 2.20 -39.29 29.04
C GLU A 178 1.29 -39.01 30.23
N LYS A 179 0.03 -38.60 29.99
CA LYS A 179 -0.99 -38.51 31.05
C LYS A 179 -1.28 -39.86 31.72
N GLY A 180 -1.25 -40.97 30.98
CA GLY A 180 -1.42 -42.31 31.55
C GLY A 180 -0.21 -42.80 32.38
N ALA A 181 1.01 -42.43 31.97
CA ALA A 181 2.24 -42.79 32.67
C ALA A 181 2.48 -41.95 33.94
N GLU A 182 2.12 -40.65 33.92
CA GLU A 182 2.17 -39.76 35.10
C GLU A 182 1.17 -40.18 36.19
N ILE A 183 0.03 -40.77 35.83
CA ILE A 183 -0.95 -41.35 36.77
C ILE A 183 -0.37 -42.54 37.56
N THR A 184 0.60 -43.28 37.00
CA THR A 184 1.26 -44.41 37.69
C THR A 184 2.51 -44.03 38.47
N ALA A 185 3.19 -42.93 38.13
CA ALA A 185 4.39 -42.48 38.84
C ALA A 185 4.06 -41.67 40.12
N GLY A 186 2.90 -41.01 40.16
CA GLY A 186 2.48 -40.15 41.28
C GLY A 186 1.84 -40.86 42.49
N VAL A 187 1.67 -42.20 42.47
CA VAL A 187 0.88 -42.92 43.50
C VAL A 187 1.74 -43.60 44.58
N ARG A 188 3.08 -43.52 44.52
CA ARG A 188 3.89 -44.43 45.35
C ARG A 188 4.36 -43.95 46.71
N ASN A 189 4.15 -42.69 47.11
CA ASN A 189 4.38 -42.28 48.50
C ASN A 189 3.90 -40.84 48.70
N THR A 190 2.77 -40.64 49.37
CA THR A 190 2.66 -39.83 50.59
C THR A 190 1.20 -39.66 51.00
N SER A 191 1.01 -39.70 52.30
CA SER A 191 -0.21 -39.81 53.07
C SER A 191 -1.04 -38.52 53.14
N ALA A 192 -2.35 -38.69 53.03
CA ALA A 192 -3.44 -37.99 53.73
C ALA A 192 -3.53 -36.45 53.69
N ALA A 193 -4.62 -36.00 53.07
CA ALA A 193 -5.43 -34.82 53.42
C ALA A 193 -4.88 -33.42 53.06
N ALA A 194 -5.15 -32.97 51.84
CA ALA A 194 -5.85 -31.70 51.53
C ALA A 194 -5.86 -31.47 50.00
N PHE A 195 -6.94 -30.86 49.50
CA PHE A 195 -7.21 -30.55 48.08
C PHE A 195 -7.67 -31.71 47.19
N GLY A 196 -8.87 -32.20 47.50
CA GLY A 196 -9.78 -32.65 46.46
C GLY A 196 -10.42 -31.44 45.80
N LEU A 197 -10.24 -31.29 44.48
CA LEU A 197 -11.14 -30.71 43.46
C LEU A 197 -10.32 -30.38 42.18
N GLY A 198 -10.52 -31.16 41.11
CA GLY A 198 -10.47 -30.66 39.72
C GLY A 198 -9.12 -30.49 38.99
N SER A 199 -8.33 -31.55 38.76
CA SER A 199 -7.09 -31.48 37.96
C SER A 199 -7.25 -31.72 36.44
N ALA A 200 -8.48 -31.77 35.91
CA ALA A 200 -8.73 -31.98 34.47
C ALA A 200 -8.98 -30.69 33.66
N ALA A 201 -9.23 -29.54 34.30
CA ALA A 201 -9.67 -28.30 33.64
C ALA A 201 -8.52 -27.48 33.01
N LEU A 202 -7.34 -27.43 33.65
CA LEU A 202 -6.29 -26.46 33.33
C LEU A 202 -5.58 -26.66 31.97
N TYR A 203 -5.83 -27.77 31.26
CA TYR A 203 -5.10 -28.07 30.01
C TYR A 203 -5.94 -27.87 28.73
N ALA A 204 -7.26 -27.73 28.85
CA ALA A 204 -8.14 -27.39 27.72
C ALA A 204 -8.19 -25.87 27.47
N GLU A 205 -8.00 -25.07 28.52
CA GLU A 205 -8.08 -23.61 28.52
C GLU A 205 -7.00 -22.93 27.66
N SER A 206 -5.73 -23.35 27.70
CA SER A 206 -4.63 -22.62 27.02
C SER A 206 -4.73 -22.53 25.48
N ARG A 207 -5.38 -23.50 24.81
CA ARG A 207 -5.61 -23.45 23.36
C ARG A 207 -6.93 -22.80 22.98
N LEU A 208 -7.83 -22.59 23.95
CA LEU A 208 -9.13 -21.94 23.80
C LEU A 208 -9.09 -20.44 24.13
N ILE A 209 -8.09 -19.98 24.88
CA ILE A 209 -7.90 -18.58 25.33
C ILE A 209 -7.02 -17.70 24.41
N ALA A 210 -6.21 -18.29 23.52
CA ALA A 210 -5.20 -17.51 22.77
C ALA A 210 -5.73 -16.32 21.93
N PRO A 211 -6.85 -16.42 21.18
CA PRO A 211 -7.37 -15.31 20.39
C PRO A 211 -8.03 -14.20 21.23
N SER A 212 -8.64 -14.54 22.38
CA SER A 212 -9.25 -13.56 23.28
C SER A 212 -8.17 -12.71 23.94
N VAL A 213 -7.17 -13.35 24.54
CA VAL A 213 -6.04 -12.66 25.18
C VAL A 213 -5.21 -11.83 24.20
N GLN A 214 -5.08 -12.27 22.95
CA GLN A 214 -4.44 -11.47 21.89
C GLN A 214 -5.25 -10.20 21.59
N ALA A 215 -6.55 -10.32 21.38
CA ALA A 215 -7.42 -9.16 21.16
C ALA A 215 -7.41 -8.19 22.35
N ASP A 216 -7.45 -8.71 23.59
CA ASP A 216 -7.41 -7.90 24.81
C ASP A 216 -6.06 -7.17 24.96
N GLY A 217 -4.97 -7.85 24.61
CA GLY A 217 -3.64 -7.22 24.54
C GLY A 217 -3.55 -6.12 23.49
N HIS A 218 -4.19 -6.29 22.33
CA HIS A 218 -4.25 -5.27 21.28
C HIS A 218 -5.09 -4.06 21.71
N GLY A 219 -6.30 -4.26 22.26
CA GLY A 219 -7.12 -3.16 22.76
C GLY A 219 -6.44 -2.39 23.88
N ALA A 220 -5.82 -3.09 24.84
CA ALA A 220 -5.04 -2.47 25.91
C ALA A 220 -3.84 -1.68 25.37
N ARG A 221 -3.17 -2.16 24.31
CA ARG A 221 -2.09 -1.43 23.64
C ARG A 221 -2.60 -0.12 23.03
N ILE A 222 -3.74 -0.14 22.34
CA ILE A 222 -4.33 1.06 21.74
C ILE A 222 -4.70 2.06 22.84
N ALA A 223 -5.37 1.60 23.90
CA ALA A 223 -5.68 2.44 25.05
C ALA A 223 -4.43 3.08 25.63
N ALA A 224 -3.38 2.30 25.90
CA ALA A 224 -2.11 2.82 26.40
C ALA A 224 -1.45 3.84 25.46
N GLN A 225 -1.47 3.60 24.14
CA GLN A 225 -0.93 4.54 23.14
C GLN A 225 -1.69 5.87 23.09
N THR A 226 -2.98 5.84 23.42
CA THR A 226 -3.86 7.01 23.39
C THR A 226 -4.03 7.68 24.76
N GLY A 227 -3.34 7.21 25.80
CA GLY A 227 -3.50 7.69 27.17
C GLY A 227 -4.81 7.29 27.85
N GLY A 228 -5.50 6.27 27.31
CA GLY A 228 -6.73 5.70 27.84
C GLY A 228 -6.52 4.70 28.97
N ASN A 229 -7.62 4.30 29.58
CA ASN A 229 -7.67 3.37 30.71
C ASN A 229 -8.11 1.96 30.26
N ALA A 230 -8.32 1.06 31.22
CA ALA A 230 -8.71 -0.32 30.94
C ALA A 230 -10.08 -0.43 30.23
N ALA A 231 -11.03 0.45 30.53
CA ALA A 231 -12.34 0.46 29.88
C ALA A 231 -12.24 0.87 28.41
N ASP A 232 -11.37 1.83 28.08
CA ASP A 232 -11.05 2.17 26.69
C ASP A 232 -10.42 0.96 25.98
N GLY A 233 -9.58 0.20 26.68
CA GLY A 233 -8.99 -1.05 26.18
C GLY A 233 -10.05 -2.08 25.79
N GLU A 234 -11.02 -2.33 26.67
CA GLU A 234 -12.15 -3.24 26.39
C GLU A 234 -13.00 -2.76 25.19
N GLN A 235 -13.22 -1.45 25.10
CA GLN A 235 -13.90 -0.82 23.96
C GLN A 235 -13.15 -1.09 22.64
N TYR A 236 -11.83 -0.83 22.57
CA TYR A 236 -11.07 -1.10 21.36
C TYR A 236 -11.03 -2.60 21.02
N THR A 237 -10.99 -3.46 22.02
CA THR A 237 -11.09 -4.90 21.83
C THR A 237 -12.43 -5.30 21.19
N ARG A 238 -13.56 -4.68 21.59
CA ARG A 238 -14.86 -4.91 20.93
C ARG A 238 -14.83 -4.49 19.47
N VAL A 239 -14.27 -3.32 19.18
CA VAL A 239 -14.11 -2.82 17.80
C VAL A 239 -13.26 -3.77 16.95
N ILE A 240 -12.10 -4.23 17.45
CA ILE A 240 -11.23 -5.18 16.74
C ILE A 240 -11.99 -6.46 16.39
N LYS A 241 -12.81 -6.96 17.33
CA LYS A 241 -13.64 -8.15 17.11
C LYS A 241 -14.71 -7.90 16.06
N GLU A 242 -15.40 -6.77 16.11
CA GLU A 242 -16.40 -6.42 15.11
C GLU A 242 -15.78 -6.41 13.71
N VAL A 243 -14.62 -5.76 13.55
CA VAL A 243 -13.90 -5.73 12.27
C VAL A 243 -13.46 -7.14 11.85
N ASN A 244 -12.94 -7.97 12.74
CA ASN A 244 -12.60 -9.36 12.43
C ASN A 244 -13.84 -10.16 11.95
N THR A 245 -14.97 -10.02 12.63
CA THR A 245 -16.23 -10.72 12.27
C THR A 245 -16.81 -10.26 10.93
N SER A 246 -16.44 -9.06 10.46
CA SER A 246 -16.85 -8.59 9.13
C SER A 246 -16.19 -9.34 7.98
N GLY A 247 -15.14 -10.12 8.26
CA GLY A 247 -14.41 -10.92 7.28
C GLY A 247 -13.40 -10.13 6.45
N VAL A 248 -13.10 -8.87 6.81
CA VAL A 248 -12.13 -8.03 6.09
C VAL A 248 -10.68 -8.47 6.30
N SER A 249 -10.33 -8.96 7.50
CA SER A 249 -9.01 -9.53 7.79
C SER A 249 -9.09 -10.52 8.95
N ASN A 250 -8.25 -11.55 8.89
CA ASN A 250 -8.05 -12.49 9.99
C ASN A 250 -6.82 -12.16 10.85
N ASP A 251 -6.03 -11.16 10.46
CA ASP A 251 -4.88 -10.72 11.24
C ASP A 251 -5.29 -9.65 12.26
N LEU A 252 -5.34 -10.06 13.53
CA LEU A 252 -5.71 -9.17 14.63
C LEU A 252 -4.72 -8.01 14.81
N ASN A 253 -3.44 -8.16 14.42
CA ASN A 253 -2.48 -7.05 14.48
C ASN A 253 -2.85 -6.00 13.44
N GLN A 254 -3.11 -6.42 12.20
CA GLN A 254 -3.49 -5.53 11.10
C GLN A 254 -4.78 -4.76 11.43
N ILE A 255 -5.77 -5.46 12.01
CA ILE A 255 -7.01 -4.81 12.47
C ILE A 255 -6.73 -3.82 13.59
N ALA A 256 -5.94 -4.22 14.60
CA ALA A 256 -5.59 -3.35 15.71
C ALA A 256 -4.84 -2.11 15.26
N ASP A 257 -3.88 -2.24 14.35
CA ASP A 257 -3.13 -1.12 13.79
C ASP A 257 -4.06 -0.17 13.01
N ALA A 258 -5.01 -0.69 12.24
CA ALA A 258 -6.02 0.13 11.58
C ALA A 258 -6.94 0.85 12.59
N VAL A 259 -7.40 0.19 13.66
CA VAL A 259 -8.22 0.81 14.73
C VAL A 259 -7.42 1.89 15.46
N ALA A 260 -6.15 1.63 15.76
CA ALA A 260 -5.24 2.59 16.37
C ALA A 260 -5.04 3.83 15.47
N ALA A 261 -4.90 3.62 14.15
CA ALA A 261 -4.76 4.70 13.18
C ALA A 261 -6.02 5.57 13.10
N VAL A 262 -7.22 4.97 13.07
CA VAL A 262 -8.48 5.74 13.12
C VAL A 262 -8.56 6.54 14.42
N ARG A 263 -8.31 5.90 15.56
CA ARG A 263 -8.39 6.58 16.86
C ARG A 263 -7.41 7.74 16.97
N SER A 264 -6.15 7.54 16.59
CA SER A 264 -5.13 8.59 16.67
C SER A 264 -5.39 9.75 15.70
N THR A 265 -5.81 9.44 14.47
CA THR A 265 -5.99 10.46 13.43
C THR A 265 -7.31 11.20 13.56
N LEU A 266 -8.44 10.49 13.62
CA LEU A 266 -9.76 11.11 13.70
C LEU A 266 -10.13 11.50 15.13
N GLY A 267 -9.60 10.80 16.15
CA GLY A 267 -9.75 11.21 17.55
C GLY A 267 -9.14 12.58 17.85
N ALA A 268 -8.13 13.00 17.08
CA ALA A 268 -7.58 14.36 17.16
C ALA A 268 -8.51 15.44 16.56
N MET A 269 -9.48 15.04 15.75
CA MET A 269 -10.46 15.94 15.10
C MET A 269 -11.79 16.03 15.87
N GLY A 270 -12.06 15.08 16.75
CA GLY A 270 -13.28 14.99 17.52
C GLY A 270 -13.45 13.60 18.13
N ASP A 271 -14.52 13.39 18.88
CA ASP A 271 -14.80 12.07 19.44
C ASP A 271 -15.26 11.10 18.34
N VAL A 272 -14.79 9.85 18.43
CA VAL A 272 -15.06 8.80 17.44
C VAL A 272 -15.57 7.57 18.18
N GLY A 273 -16.86 7.28 18.01
CA GLY A 273 -17.51 6.15 18.65
C GLY A 273 -17.06 4.78 18.10
N GLU A 274 -17.43 3.70 18.80
CA GLU A 274 -17.07 2.31 18.43
C GLU A 274 -17.46 1.96 16.99
N THR A 275 -18.69 2.32 16.60
CA THR A 275 -19.22 2.05 15.25
C THR A 275 -18.41 2.77 14.16
N GLU A 276 -17.99 4.01 14.42
CA GLU A 276 -17.17 4.77 13.48
C GLU A 276 -15.76 4.20 13.38
N LEU A 277 -15.15 3.81 14.51
CA LEU A 277 -13.86 3.11 14.52
C LEU A 277 -13.93 1.84 13.67
N ALA A 278 -14.93 0.97 13.92
CA ALA A 278 -15.08 -0.28 13.20
C ALA A 278 -15.32 -0.06 11.69
N ARG A 279 -16.22 0.85 11.35
CA ARG A 279 -16.60 1.16 9.96
C ARG A 279 -15.42 1.72 9.17
N ILE A 280 -14.70 2.68 9.73
CA ILE A 280 -13.57 3.35 9.04
C ILE A 280 -12.38 2.41 8.93
N SER A 281 -12.05 1.64 9.98
CA SER A 281 -10.99 0.63 9.90
C SER A 281 -11.28 -0.42 8.84
N ARG A 282 -12.55 -0.87 8.72
CA ARG A 282 -12.96 -1.81 7.68
C ARG A 282 -12.76 -1.22 6.27
N LYS A 283 -13.23 0.00 6.01
CA LYS A 283 -13.05 0.65 4.70
C LYS A 283 -11.56 0.84 4.35
N ALA A 284 -10.73 1.21 5.32
CA ALA A 284 -9.30 1.37 5.10
C ALA A 284 -8.61 0.04 4.76
N LEU A 285 -8.97 -1.05 5.44
CA LEU A 285 -8.47 -2.39 5.12
C LEU A 285 -8.96 -2.89 3.75
N ASP A 286 -10.22 -2.61 3.39
CA ASP A 286 -10.76 -2.90 2.06
C ASP A 286 -9.99 -2.15 0.96
N VAL A 287 -9.67 -0.87 1.17
CA VAL A 287 -8.83 -0.08 0.25
C VAL A 287 -7.45 -0.70 0.12
N GLN A 288 -6.79 -1.01 1.23
CA GLN A 288 -5.48 -1.66 1.24
C GLN A 288 -5.50 -2.99 0.47
N GLN A 289 -6.55 -3.81 0.63
CA GLN A 289 -6.67 -5.10 -0.03
C GLN A 289 -6.97 -4.99 -1.53
N ALA A 290 -7.89 -4.12 -1.94
CA ALA A 290 -8.31 -3.99 -3.34
C ALA A 290 -7.38 -3.10 -4.19
N LEU A 291 -6.90 -2.00 -3.61
CA LEU A 291 -6.25 -0.91 -4.34
C LEU A 291 -4.78 -0.74 -3.97
N GLY A 292 -4.31 -1.43 -2.92
CA GLY A 292 -2.96 -1.33 -2.39
C GLY A 292 -2.79 -0.13 -1.45
N GLY A 293 -1.53 0.18 -1.12
CA GLY A 293 -1.20 1.23 -0.15
C GLY A 293 -1.31 0.77 1.29
N ASP A 294 -1.27 1.74 2.21
CA ASP A 294 -1.35 1.50 3.65
C ASP A 294 -2.70 1.98 4.22
N ALA A 295 -3.29 1.21 5.13
CA ALA A 295 -4.57 1.57 5.75
C ALA A 295 -4.48 2.85 6.59
N ALA A 296 -3.38 3.05 7.34
CA ALA A 296 -3.19 4.26 8.14
C ALA A 296 -3.00 5.50 7.25
N GLU A 297 -2.28 5.37 6.14
CA GLU A 297 -2.20 6.43 5.12
C GLU A 297 -3.59 6.79 4.57
N SER A 298 -4.39 5.79 4.19
CA SER A 298 -5.75 6.02 3.69
C SER A 298 -6.63 6.75 4.71
N ILE A 299 -6.52 6.40 5.99
CA ILE A 299 -7.21 7.08 7.10
C ILE A 299 -6.73 8.53 7.24
N GLN A 300 -5.41 8.77 7.14
CA GLN A 300 -4.82 10.11 7.20
C GLN A 300 -5.30 10.99 6.04
N ILE A 301 -5.36 10.46 4.82
CA ILE A 301 -5.89 11.20 3.67
C ILE A 301 -7.38 11.51 3.86
N ALA A 302 -8.18 10.55 4.32
CA ALA A 302 -9.60 10.81 4.62
C ALA A 302 -9.76 11.95 5.65
N ALA A 303 -8.96 11.94 6.71
CA ALA A 303 -8.94 13.00 7.73
C ALA A 303 -8.55 14.36 7.14
N ILE A 304 -7.56 14.39 6.24
CA ILE A 304 -7.13 15.62 5.55
C ILE A 304 -8.22 16.15 4.63
N MET A 305 -8.89 15.29 3.87
CA MET A 305 -10.02 15.66 3.03
C MET A 305 -11.16 16.25 3.85
N MET A 306 -11.47 15.66 5.01
CA MET A 306 -12.46 16.19 5.96
C MET A 306 -12.03 17.55 6.52
N LYS A 307 -10.81 17.65 7.03
CA LYS A 307 -10.24 18.88 7.61
C LYS A 307 -10.25 20.04 6.61
N ASN A 308 -9.98 19.73 5.34
CA ASN A 308 -9.95 20.72 4.27
C ASN A 308 -11.30 20.89 3.55
N GLY A 309 -12.39 20.31 4.06
CA GLY A 309 -13.73 20.51 3.50
C GLY A 309 -13.93 19.93 2.10
N LEU A 310 -13.03 19.04 1.66
CA LEU A 310 -13.18 18.28 0.42
C LEU A 310 -14.18 17.13 0.60
N ALA A 311 -14.33 16.62 1.82
CA ALA A 311 -15.35 15.66 2.20
C ALA A 311 -16.06 16.13 3.48
N LYS A 312 -17.37 15.88 3.60
CA LYS A 312 -18.16 16.26 4.78
C LYS A 312 -17.96 15.30 5.95
N ASN A 313 -17.66 14.04 5.65
CA ASN A 313 -17.45 12.98 6.62
C ASN A 313 -16.52 11.90 6.05
N SER A 314 -16.21 10.89 6.86
CA SER A 314 -15.30 9.81 6.48
C SER A 314 -15.88 8.93 5.37
N ASP A 315 -17.20 8.70 5.33
CA ASP A 315 -17.83 7.95 4.22
C ASP A 315 -17.58 8.62 2.87
N GLU A 316 -17.90 9.91 2.76
CA GLU A 316 -17.69 10.67 1.54
C GLU A 316 -16.20 10.72 1.15
N ALA A 317 -15.30 10.84 2.14
CA ALA A 317 -13.87 10.81 1.89
C ALA A 317 -13.42 9.48 1.27
N PHE A 318 -13.81 8.34 1.88
CA PHE A 318 -13.48 7.02 1.36
C PHE A 318 -14.15 6.73 0.01
N ASP A 319 -15.39 7.18 -0.18
CA ASP A 319 -16.11 7.03 -1.45
C ASP A 319 -15.44 7.79 -2.60
N LEU A 320 -14.98 9.02 -2.34
CA LEU A 320 -14.21 9.81 -3.30
C LEU A 320 -12.85 9.18 -3.60
N MET A 321 -12.11 8.75 -2.56
CA MET A 321 -10.82 8.09 -2.74
C MET A 321 -10.95 6.82 -3.57
N VAL A 322 -11.88 5.92 -3.20
CA VAL A 322 -12.13 4.67 -3.94
C VAL A 322 -12.54 4.96 -5.38
N SER A 323 -13.48 5.88 -5.59
CA SER A 323 -13.95 6.23 -6.93
C SER A 323 -12.84 6.81 -7.81
N GLY A 324 -11.96 7.64 -7.24
CA GLY A 324 -10.81 8.21 -7.93
C GLY A 324 -9.76 7.15 -8.27
N MET A 325 -9.34 6.38 -7.26
CA MET A 325 -8.32 5.34 -7.41
C MET A 325 -8.74 4.23 -8.39
N GLN A 326 -10.02 3.88 -8.46
CA GLN A 326 -10.55 2.92 -9.44
C GLN A 326 -10.46 3.42 -10.89
N ARG A 327 -10.47 4.73 -11.12
CA ARG A 327 -10.43 5.35 -12.45
C ARG A 327 -9.02 5.67 -12.95
N VAL A 328 -7.99 5.37 -12.17
CA VAL A 328 -6.59 5.56 -12.54
C VAL A 328 -5.82 4.23 -12.54
N SER A 329 -4.66 4.22 -13.20
CA SER A 329 -3.79 3.04 -13.24
C SER A 329 -3.20 2.73 -11.86
N ALA A 330 -2.79 1.48 -11.62
CA ALA A 330 -2.20 1.07 -10.34
C ALA A 330 -0.98 1.92 -9.94
N GLN A 331 -0.18 2.37 -10.90
CA GLN A 331 0.95 3.28 -10.63
C GLN A 331 0.47 4.65 -10.14
N MET A 332 -0.60 5.19 -10.72
CA MET A 332 -1.14 6.50 -10.32
C MET A 332 -1.88 6.46 -8.98
N ARG A 333 -2.42 5.30 -8.58
CA ARG A 333 -3.05 5.13 -7.26
C ARG A 333 -2.09 5.45 -6.12
N GLY A 334 -0.81 5.11 -6.27
CA GLY A 334 0.21 5.42 -5.27
C GLY A 334 0.60 6.89 -5.18
N GLU A 335 0.22 7.72 -6.15
CA GLU A 335 0.55 9.15 -6.19
C GLU A 335 -0.58 10.03 -5.63
N LEU A 336 -1.82 9.54 -5.69
CA LEU A 336 -2.99 10.29 -5.23
C LEU A 336 -2.93 10.66 -3.74
N PRO A 337 -2.51 9.78 -2.80
CA PRO A 337 -2.40 10.12 -1.39
C PRO A 337 -1.49 11.33 -1.14
N GLU A 338 -0.27 11.32 -1.66
CA GLU A 338 0.71 12.41 -1.48
C GLU A 338 0.15 13.73 -2.03
N ILE A 339 -0.49 13.70 -3.19
CA ILE A 339 -1.03 14.91 -3.83
C ILE A 339 -2.23 15.47 -3.07
N LEU A 340 -3.10 14.61 -2.53
CA LEU A 340 -4.17 15.05 -1.65
C LEU A 340 -3.62 15.58 -0.32
N HIS A 341 -2.57 14.97 0.21
CA HIS A 341 -1.88 15.43 1.41
C HIS A 341 -1.30 16.84 1.21
N GLU A 342 -0.54 17.05 0.14
CA GLU A 342 0.17 18.31 -0.14
C GLU A 342 -0.78 19.43 -0.62
N TYR A 343 -1.72 19.13 -1.52
CA TYR A 343 -2.45 20.18 -2.26
C TYR A 343 -3.92 20.35 -1.86
N SER A 344 -4.47 19.54 -0.95
CA SER A 344 -5.88 19.67 -0.50
C SER A 344 -6.24 21.06 0.04
N THR A 345 -5.30 21.73 0.73
CA THR A 345 -5.49 23.10 1.21
C THR A 345 -5.64 24.08 0.05
N HIS A 346 -4.89 23.89 -1.04
CA HIS A 346 -4.96 24.73 -2.23
C HIS A 346 -6.25 24.49 -3.01
N PHE A 347 -6.70 23.24 -3.14
CA PHE A 347 -8.02 22.92 -3.70
C PHE A 347 -9.14 23.60 -2.94
N ARG A 348 -9.14 23.52 -1.60
CA ARG A 348 -10.10 24.22 -0.75
C ARG A 348 -10.05 25.73 -0.95
N ASN A 349 -8.86 26.33 -0.92
CA ASN A 349 -8.71 27.78 -1.08
C ASN A 349 -9.23 28.24 -2.45
N MET A 350 -9.04 27.44 -3.49
CA MET A 350 -9.56 27.70 -4.83
C MET A 350 -11.01 27.28 -5.04
N GLY A 351 -11.71 26.84 -3.98
CA GLY A 351 -13.14 26.54 -4.00
C GLY A 351 -13.53 25.26 -4.72
N PHE A 352 -12.63 24.28 -4.82
CA PHE A 352 -13.00 22.96 -5.32
C PHE A 352 -13.79 22.18 -4.27
N SER A 353 -14.88 21.54 -4.67
CA SER A 353 -15.43 20.40 -3.92
C SER A 353 -14.51 19.19 -4.06
N GLY A 354 -14.60 18.20 -3.15
CA GLY A 354 -13.81 16.98 -3.26
C GLY A 354 -14.07 16.20 -4.55
N SER A 355 -15.31 16.20 -5.04
CA SER A 355 -15.67 15.55 -6.31
C SER A 355 -15.00 16.21 -7.52
N GLU A 356 -14.92 17.53 -7.54
CA GLU A 356 -14.27 18.28 -8.64
C GLU A 356 -12.75 18.17 -8.53
N ALA A 357 -12.19 18.27 -7.33
CA ALA A 357 -10.77 18.08 -7.08
C ALA A 357 -10.33 16.67 -7.52
N MET A 358 -11.07 15.64 -7.11
CA MET A 358 -10.79 14.26 -7.51
C MET A 358 -11.02 14.04 -9.01
N THR A 359 -12.03 14.67 -9.62
CA THR A 359 -12.21 14.64 -11.08
C THR A 359 -10.97 15.19 -11.80
N LEU A 360 -10.49 16.36 -11.38
CA LEU A 360 -9.29 16.99 -11.93
C LEU A 360 -8.07 16.07 -11.80
N LEU A 361 -7.86 15.46 -10.62
CA LEU A 361 -6.77 14.52 -10.40
C LEU A 361 -6.89 13.28 -11.29
N VAL A 362 -8.08 12.69 -11.44
CA VAL A 362 -8.30 11.54 -12.33
C VAL A 362 -8.01 11.88 -13.79
N GLU A 363 -8.44 13.05 -14.27
CA GLU A 363 -8.17 13.49 -15.64
C GLU A 363 -6.67 13.71 -15.88
N MET A 364 -6.00 14.37 -14.94
CA MET A 364 -4.58 14.67 -15.06
C MET A 364 -3.70 13.43 -14.86
N ALA A 365 -4.16 12.44 -14.09
CA ALA A 365 -3.49 11.16 -13.94
C ALA A 365 -3.36 10.40 -15.28
N GLN A 366 -4.27 10.64 -16.25
CA GLN A 366 -4.16 10.07 -17.60
C GLN A 366 -2.98 10.63 -18.40
N GLN A 367 -2.46 11.80 -18.02
CA GLN A 367 -1.25 12.39 -18.63
C GLN A 367 0.05 11.91 -17.94
N GLY A 368 -0.06 11.04 -16.93
CA GLY A 368 1.07 10.43 -16.20
C GLY A 368 1.43 11.14 -14.89
N LYS A 369 2.32 10.52 -14.10
CA LYS A 369 2.72 10.97 -12.75
C LYS A 369 3.15 12.42 -12.70
N PHE A 370 4.02 12.83 -13.63
CA PHE A 370 4.53 14.20 -13.69
C PHE A 370 3.41 15.22 -13.88
N ALA A 371 2.44 14.94 -14.75
CA ALA A 371 1.34 15.87 -14.98
C ALA A 371 0.42 16.01 -13.77
N LEU A 372 0.25 14.94 -12.99
CA LEU A 372 -0.55 14.95 -11.77
C LEU A 372 0.08 15.84 -10.68
N ASP A 373 1.37 15.68 -10.43
CA ASP A 373 2.17 16.52 -9.53
C ASP A 373 2.10 18.01 -9.93
N LYS A 374 2.39 18.30 -11.20
CA LYS A 374 2.35 19.66 -11.74
C LYS A 374 0.95 20.29 -11.69
N THR A 375 -0.11 19.49 -11.68
CA THR A 375 -1.47 20.02 -11.51
C THR A 375 -1.67 20.60 -10.12
N GLY A 376 -1.22 19.91 -9.08
CA GLY A 376 -1.27 20.41 -7.70
C GLY A 376 -0.47 21.70 -7.55
N ASP A 377 0.78 21.68 -8.04
CA ASP A 377 1.66 22.84 -8.04
C ASP A 377 1.08 24.03 -8.82
N ALA A 378 0.49 23.79 -9.99
CA ALA A 378 -0.09 24.86 -10.81
C ALA A 378 -1.31 25.50 -10.12
N VAL A 379 -2.16 24.72 -9.44
CA VAL A 379 -3.29 25.25 -8.67
C VAL A 379 -2.80 26.10 -7.49
N LYS A 380 -1.73 25.66 -6.80
CA LYS A 380 -1.05 26.42 -5.76
C LYS A 380 -0.49 27.74 -6.30
N GLU A 381 0.32 27.68 -7.36
CA GLU A 381 0.92 28.87 -7.98
C GLU A 381 -0.14 29.84 -8.51
N PHE A 382 -1.24 29.33 -9.06
CA PHE A 382 -2.36 30.17 -9.51
C PHE A 382 -3.02 30.96 -8.39
N SER A 383 -3.15 30.38 -7.19
CA SER A 383 -3.67 31.11 -6.04
C SER A 383 -2.81 32.32 -5.66
N ILE A 384 -1.51 32.25 -5.95
CA ILE A 384 -0.53 33.31 -5.69
C ILE A 384 -0.49 34.29 -6.87
N ARG A 385 -0.09 33.83 -8.06
CA ARG A 385 0.11 34.66 -9.26
C ARG A 385 -1.18 35.21 -9.82
N GLY A 386 -2.26 34.42 -9.73
CA GLY A 386 -3.58 34.87 -10.15
C GLY A 386 -4.09 36.07 -9.34
N SER A 387 -3.55 36.30 -8.13
CA SER A 387 -3.91 37.43 -7.26
C SER A 387 -2.84 38.52 -7.16
N ASP A 388 -1.60 38.29 -7.60
CA ASP A 388 -0.44 39.16 -7.35
C ASP A 388 -0.47 40.54 -8.04
N MET A 389 -1.28 40.70 -9.09
CA MET A 389 -1.36 41.90 -9.93
C MET A 389 0.00 42.37 -10.49
N SER A 390 0.93 41.44 -10.72
CA SER A 390 2.19 41.74 -11.39
C SER A 390 1.93 42.17 -12.84
N LYS A 391 2.89 42.88 -13.44
CA LYS A 391 2.80 43.28 -14.85
C LYS A 391 2.53 42.08 -15.78
N ALA A 392 3.20 40.95 -15.52
CA ALA A 392 3.03 39.73 -16.29
C ALA A 392 1.62 39.12 -16.12
N SER A 393 1.11 39.08 -14.88
CA SER A 393 -0.25 38.58 -14.60
C SER A 393 -1.32 39.45 -15.25
N ILE A 394 -1.16 40.78 -15.23
CA ILE A 394 -2.08 41.72 -15.90
C ILE A 394 -2.09 41.48 -17.41
N GLU A 395 -0.92 41.44 -18.04
CA GLU A 395 -0.79 41.17 -19.49
C GLU A 395 -1.39 39.81 -19.88
N ALA A 396 -1.22 38.79 -19.03
CA ALA A 396 -1.80 37.47 -19.26
C ALA A 396 -3.34 37.45 -19.13
N TYR A 397 -3.90 38.18 -18.18
CA TYR A 397 -5.36 38.37 -18.08
C TYR A 397 -5.92 39.13 -19.27
N ASP A 398 -5.24 40.18 -19.73
CA ASP A 398 -5.63 40.95 -20.91
C ASP A 398 -5.61 40.06 -22.16
N ALA A 399 -4.57 39.25 -22.34
CA ALA A 399 -4.47 38.27 -23.43
C ALA A 399 -5.59 37.21 -23.37
N ALA A 400 -6.00 36.81 -22.16
CA ALA A 400 -7.14 35.92 -21.94
C ALA A 400 -8.51 36.62 -22.09
N GLY A 401 -8.54 37.94 -22.34
CA GLY A 401 -9.76 38.74 -22.49
C GLY A 401 -10.50 38.99 -21.17
N LEU A 402 -9.77 39.06 -20.05
CA LEU A 402 -10.32 39.17 -18.70
C LEU A 402 -9.80 40.42 -17.99
N ASN A 403 -10.61 40.98 -17.10
CA ASN A 403 -10.17 42.11 -16.28
C ASN A 403 -9.33 41.62 -15.09
N ALA A 404 -8.04 41.92 -15.10
CA ALA A 404 -7.07 41.49 -14.09
C ALA A 404 -7.51 41.80 -12.65
N ALA A 405 -7.95 43.04 -12.38
CA ALA A 405 -8.37 43.45 -11.04
C ALA A 405 -9.57 42.66 -10.50
N LYS A 406 -10.57 42.39 -11.36
CA LYS A 406 -11.72 41.53 -11.00
C LYS A 406 -11.30 40.09 -10.75
N MET A 407 -10.42 39.53 -11.58
CA MET A 407 -9.94 38.16 -11.41
C MET A 407 -9.10 38.01 -10.14
N SER A 408 -8.11 38.90 -9.94
CA SER A 408 -7.28 38.92 -8.73
C SER A 408 -8.12 39.04 -7.46
N THR A 409 -9.07 39.97 -7.41
CA THR A 409 -9.96 40.14 -6.24
C THR A 409 -10.76 38.86 -5.96
N ALA A 410 -11.30 38.23 -6.99
CA ALA A 410 -12.07 37.01 -6.85
C ALA A 410 -11.22 35.81 -6.38
N ILE A 411 -9.99 35.69 -6.88
CA ILE A 411 -9.04 34.65 -6.48
C ILE A 411 -8.56 34.86 -5.05
N ALA A 412 -8.20 36.10 -4.68
CA ALA A 412 -7.80 36.46 -3.33
C ALA A 412 -8.91 36.23 -2.29
N SER A 413 -10.18 36.30 -2.71
CA SER A 413 -11.33 36.01 -1.84
C SER A 413 -11.49 34.52 -1.53
N GLY A 414 -10.89 33.63 -2.32
CA GLY A 414 -11.04 32.18 -2.19
C GLY A 414 -12.44 31.65 -2.52
N GLY A 415 -12.63 30.34 -2.29
CA GLY A 415 -13.93 29.66 -2.39
C GLY A 415 -14.55 29.76 -3.79
N ASP A 416 -15.89 29.78 -3.86
CA ASP A 416 -16.65 29.77 -5.12
C ASP A 416 -16.28 30.91 -6.08
N LYS A 417 -15.91 32.08 -5.54
CA LYS A 417 -15.48 33.21 -6.37
C LYS A 417 -14.15 32.92 -7.05
N ALA A 418 -13.19 32.36 -6.30
CA ALA A 418 -11.89 31.95 -6.83
C ALA A 418 -12.06 30.82 -7.85
N ARG A 419 -12.96 29.87 -7.58
CA ARG A 419 -13.31 28.78 -8.48
C ARG A 419 -13.82 29.27 -9.83
N VAL A 420 -14.81 30.16 -9.82
CA VAL A 420 -15.38 30.76 -11.04
C VAL A 420 -14.34 31.61 -11.77
N ALA A 421 -13.51 32.36 -11.05
CA ALA A 421 -12.43 33.13 -11.65
C ALA A 421 -11.41 32.20 -12.35
N MET A 422 -10.99 31.12 -11.70
CA MET A 422 -10.09 30.12 -12.29
C MET A 422 -10.69 29.51 -13.57
N GLN A 423 -11.96 29.11 -13.56
CA GLN A 423 -12.64 28.56 -14.75
C GLN A 423 -12.68 29.59 -15.88
N LYS A 424 -12.99 30.85 -15.59
CA LYS A 424 -12.99 31.93 -16.59
C LYS A 424 -11.61 32.14 -17.17
N THR A 425 -10.58 32.14 -16.33
CA THR A 425 -9.18 32.26 -16.74
C THR A 425 -8.74 31.11 -17.63
N ALA A 426 -9.01 29.87 -17.24
CA ALA A 426 -8.69 28.71 -18.06
C ALA A 426 -9.42 28.75 -19.43
N ASN A 427 -10.70 29.12 -19.45
CA ASN A 427 -11.46 29.30 -20.68
C ASN A 427 -10.94 30.45 -21.55
N GLY A 428 -10.52 31.56 -20.95
CA GLY A 428 -9.91 32.69 -21.65
C GLY A 428 -8.60 32.31 -22.33
N LEU A 429 -7.72 31.63 -21.59
CA LEU A 429 -6.44 31.13 -22.10
C LEU A 429 -6.63 30.11 -23.24
N LEU A 430 -7.64 29.24 -23.16
CA LEU A 430 -7.97 28.29 -24.23
C LEU A 430 -8.36 28.97 -25.55
N LYS A 431 -8.95 30.18 -25.50
CA LYS A 431 -9.35 30.94 -26.70
C LYS A 431 -8.15 31.56 -27.43
N ILE A 432 -6.98 31.64 -26.82
CA ILE A 432 -5.75 32.10 -27.47
C ILE A 432 -5.35 31.06 -28.52
N LYS A 433 -5.35 31.47 -29.80
CA LYS A 433 -5.11 30.56 -30.94
C LYS A 433 -3.65 30.15 -31.06
N ASP A 434 -2.74 31.09 -30.86
CA ASP A 434 -1.30 30.83 -30.95
C ASP A 434 -0.83 29.98 -29.75
N PRO A 435 -0.25 28.80 -29.98
CA PRO A 435 0.17 27.91 -28.89
C PRO A 435 1.26 28.51 -27.98
N ALA A 436 2.16 29.33 -28.53
CA ALA A 436 3.25 29.92 -27.75
C ALA A 436 2.73 31.07 -26.89
N GLU A 437 1.86 31.93 -27.43
CA GLU A 437 1.19 32.99 -26.69
C GLU A 437 0.33 32.43 -25.55
N ARG A 438 -0.43 31.36 -25.82
CA ARG A 438 -1.21 30.65 -24.80
C ARG A 438 -0.32 30.07 -23.70
N ALA A 439 0.78 29.41 -24.08
CA ALA A 439 1.71 28.84 -23.11
C ALA A 439 2.30 29.94 -22.23
N ASN A 440 2.78 31.05 -22.81
CA ASN A 440 3.35 32.16 -22.05
C ASN A 440 2.33 32.79 -21.08
N ALA A 441 1.09 33.01 -21.53
CA ALA A 441 0.02 33.55 -20.67
C ALA A 441 -0.38 32.55 -19.56
N ALA A 442 -0.40 31.25 -19.86
CA ALA A 442 -0.64 30.22 -18.86
C ALA A 442 0.49 30.16 -17.82
N ILE A 443 1.75 30.19 -18.24
CA ILE A 443 2.92 30.20 -17.36
C ILE A 443 2.92 31.45 -16.46
N ALA A 444 2.54 32.60 -16.99
CA ALA A 444 2.45 33.83 -16.18
C ALA A 444 1.46 33.70 -15.02
N LEU A 445 0.34 32.99 -15.22
CA LEU A 445 -0.73 32.87 -14.24
C LEU A 445 -0.65 31.61 -13.36
N PHE A 446 -0.10 30.51 -13.87
CA PHE A 446 -0.01 29.21 -13.18
C PHE A 446 1.44 28.84 -12.81
N GLY A 447 2.40 29.68 -13.16
CA GLY A 447 3.81 29.53 -12.82
C GLY A 447 4.59 28.52 -13.69
N THR A 448 5.83 28.29 -13.27
CA THR A 448 6.76 27.34 -13.91
C THR A 448 6.31 25.88 -13.93
N PRO A 449 5.41 25.37 -13.05
CA PRO A 449 4.90 24.00 -13.21
C PRO A 449 4.26 23.73 -14.58
N ILE A 450 3.71 24.77 -15.23
CA ILE A 450 3.17 24.67 -16.59
C ILE A 450 4.28 24.64 -17.65
N GLU A 451 5.47 25.18 -17.39
CA GLU A 451 6.62 25.05 -18.28
C GLU A 451 7.09 23.59 -18.37
N ASP A 452 6.98 22.86 -17.27
CA ASP A 452 7.33 21.44 -17.17
C ASP A 452 6.28 20.53 -17.86
N LEU A 453 5.04 21.02 -18.01
CA LEU A 453 4.07 20.37 -18.88
C LEU A 453 4.49 20.59 -20.34
N SER A 454 4.49 19.52 -21.14
CA SER A 454 4.76 19.68 -22.57
C SER A 454 3.72 20.61 -23.20
N ILE A 455 4.10 21.41 -24.20
CA ILE A 455 3.22 22.44 -24.81
C ILE A 455 1.88 21.86 -25.28
N ASP A 456 1.86 20.60 -25.71
CA ASP A 456 0.67 19.86 -26.14
C ASP A 456 -0.26 19.44 -24.98
N GLN A 457 0.23 19.43 -23.74
CA GLN A 457 -0.53 19.12 -22.54
C GLN A 457 -1.18 20.36 -21.91
N ILE A 458 -0.66 21.56 -22.16
CA ILE A 458 -1.20 22.82 -21.63
C ILE A 458 -2.70 22.99 -21.98
N PRO A 459 -3.16 22.77 -23.23
CA PRO A 459 -4.59 22.85 -23.54
C PRO A 459 -5.43 21.82 -22.77
N LYS A 460 -4.91 20.62 -22.52
CA LYS A 460 -5.65 19.59 -21.75
C LYS A 460 -5.76 19.97 -20.28
N PHE A 461 -4.68 20.47 -19.70
CA PHE A 461 -4.68 21.00 -18.33
C PHE A 461 -5.68 22.15 -18.19
N LEU A 462 -5.64 23.13 -19.10
CA LEU A 462 -6.59 24.25 -19.08
C LEU A 462 -8.03 23.76 -19.31
N ALA A 463 -8.26 22.77 -20.17
CA ALA A 463 -9.58 22.17 -20.38
C ALA A 463 -10.09 21.45 -19.13
N ALA A 464 -9.22 20.73 -18.42
CA ALA A 464 -9.55 20.09 -17.16
C ALA A 464 -9.96 21.13 -16.10
N LEU A 465 -9.24 22.24 -15.97
CA LEU A 465 -9.63 23.33 -15.06
C LEU A 465 -10.92 24.05 -15.47
N ALA A 466 -11.07 24.33 -16.77
CA ALA A 466 -12.24 25.00 -17.33
C ALA A 466 -13.52 24.17 -17.17
N GLY A 467 -13.39 22.84 -17.34
CA GLY A 467 -14.48 21.87 -17.31
C GLY A 467 -14.44 20.94 -16.10
N ALA A 468 -13.81 21.35 -15.00
CA ALA A 468 -13.73 20.59 -13.74
C ALA A 468 -15.12 20.51 -13.08
N GLU A 469 -16.15 20.07 -13.77
CA GLU A 469 -17.40 19.68 -13.13
C GLU A 469 -17.24 18.26 -12.56
N ASN A 470 -18.14 17.84 -11.68
CA ASN A 470 -18.11 16.47 -11.15
C ASN A 470 -18.36 15.47 -12.30
N LYS A 471 -17.30 14.77 -12.75
CA LYS A 471 -17.37 13.68 -13.73
C LYS A 471 -17.26 12.30 -13.10
N LEU A 472 -17.04 12.23 -11.78
CA LEU A 472 -17.07 10.96 -11.05
C LEU A 472 -18.50 10.41 -10.96
N GLY A 473 -19.51 11.30 -11.02
CA GLY A 473 -20.92 10.96 -10.88
C GLY A 473 -21.30 10.86 -9.40
N ASP A 474 -22.27 10.00 -9.11
CA ASP A 474 -22.59 9.61 -7.75
C ASP A 474 -21.54 8.61 -7.24
N VAL A 475 -20.79 9.05 -6.23
CA VAL A 475 -19.74 8.23 -5.58
C VAL A 475 -20.23 7.57 -4.30
N SER A 476 -21.44 7.90 -3.81
CA SER A 476 -21.92 7.41 -2.53
C SER A 476 -21.95 5.89 -2.48
N GLY A 477 -21.41 5.33 -1.40
CA GLY A 477 -21.26 3.90 -1.15
C GLY A 477 -20.24 3.19 -2.05
N ALA A 478 -19.37 3.92 -2.77
CA ALA A 478 -18.33 3.30 -3.60
C ALA A 478 -17.38 2.43 -2.77
N ALA A 479 -17.00 2.89 -1.57
CA ALA A 479 -16.15 2.11 -0.67
C ALA A 479 -16.86 0.85 -0.16
N ASP A 480 -18.14 0.94 0.17
CA ASP A 480 -18.91 -0.22 0.65
C ASP A 480 -19.11 -1.25 -0.46
N ARG A 481 -19.49 -0.82 -1.66
CA ARG A 481 -19.60 -1.71 -2.83
C ARG A 481 -18.29 -2.43 -3.14
N MET A 482 -17.17 -1.73 -3.03
CA MET A 482 -15.85 -2.34 -3.24
C MET A 482 -15.56 -3.42 -2.19
N GLY A 483 -15.76 -3.11 -0.91
CA GLY A 483 -15.60 -4.09 0.17
C GLY A 483 -16.55 -5.28 0.02
N ASP A 484 -17.80 -5.04 -0.36
CA ASP A 484 -18.78 -6.10 -0.56
C ASP A 484 -18.38 -7.01 -1.73
N THR A 485 -17.87 -6.43 -2.82
CA THR A 485 -17.32 -7.20 -3.95
C THR A 485 -16.11 -8.05 -3.55
N LEU A 486 -15.21 -7.53 -2.69
CA LEU A 486 -14.08 -8.30 -2.17
C LEU A 486 -14.54 -9.51 -1.35
N ARG A 487 -15.69 -9.40 -0.67
CA ARG A 487 -16.23 -10.42 0.24
C ARG A 487 -17.30 -11.31 -0.39
N ASP A 488 -17.78 -10.99 -1.59
CA ASP A 488 -18.80 -11.77 -2.31
C ASP A 488 -18.17 -12.94 -3.07
N ASN A 489 -17.55 -13.85 -2.31
CA ASN A 489 -16.93 -15.09 -2.80
C ASN A 489 -16.67 -16.07 -1.64
N LEU A 490 -16.24 -17.29 -1.99
CA LEU A 490 -16.00 -18.37 -1.02
C LEU A 490 -14.93 -18.02 0.03
N GLU A 491 -13.89 -17.25 -0.33
CA GLU A 491 -12.85 -16.84 0.62
C GLU A 491 -13.43 -15.86 1.66
N GLY A 492 -14.24 -14.90 1.20
CA GLY A 492 -15.00 -13.99 2.06
C GLY A 492 -15.97 -14.73 2.99
N ASP A 493 -16.69 -15.73 2.48
CA ASP A 493 -17.60 -16.56 3.29
C ASP A 493 -16.87 -17.38 4.37
N ILE A 494 -15.71 -17.94 4.02
CA ILE A 494 -14.83 -18.62 5.00
C ILE A 494 -14.33 -17.62 6.05
N GLY A 495 -13.94 -16.40 5.64
CA GLY A 495 -13.51 -15.33 6.55
C GLY A 495 -14.62 -14.94 7.54
N ARG A 496 -15.84 -14.71 7.06
CA ARG A 496 -17.02 -14.43 7.91
C ARG A 496 -17.32 -15.58 8.87
N LEU A 497 -17.26 -16.83 8.41
CA LEU A 497 -17.46 -18.00 9.26
C LEU A 497 -16.38 -18.11 10.34
N GLN A 498 -15.11 -17.88 10.00
CA GLN A 498 -14.00 -17.87 10.94
C GLN A 498 -14.16 -16.77 11.98
N GLY A 499 -14.54 -15.56 11.55
CA GLY A 499 -14.84 -14.45 12.44
C GLY A 499 -16.01 -14.74 13.38
N ALA A 500 -17.13 -15.28 12.86
CA ALA A 500 -18.28 -15.67 13.66
C ALA A 500 -17.94 -16.79 14.67
N MET A 501 -17.14 -17.78 14.28
CA MET A 501 -16.65 -18.84 15.18
C MET A 501 -15.71 -18.28 16.25
N SER A 502 -14.85 -17.31 15.88
CA SER A 502 -13.98 -16.59 16.82
C SER A 502 -14.79 -15.80 17.85
N SER A 503 -15.85 -15.10 17.41
CA SER A 503 -16.78 -14.37 18.27
C SER A 503 -17.57 -15.29 19.20
N LEU A 504 -18.10 -16.40 18.69
CA LEU A 504 -18.81 -17.40 19.50
C LEU A 504 -17.89 -17.96 20.60
N ARG A 505 -16.68 -18.37 20.21
CA ARG A 505 -15.66 -18.83 21.14
C ARG A 505 -15.34 -17.75 22.18
N PHE A 506 -15.19 -16.51 21.76
CA PHE A 506 -14.94 -15.39 22.66
C PHE A 506 -16.04 -15.22 23.71
N ASN A 507 -17.30 -15.11 23.28
CA ASN A 507 -18.45 -14.90 24.18
C ASN A 507 -18.63 -16.03 25.20
N LEU A 508 -18.25 -17.27 24.84
CA LEU A 508 -18.33 -18.43 25.73
C LEU A 508 -17.25 -18.44 26.83
N PHE A 509 -16.13 -17.73 26.66
CA PHE A 509 -14.98 -17.78 27.56
C PHE A 509 -14.64 -16.43 28.22
N ASN A 510 -15.33 -15.34 27.83
CA ASN A 510 -15.05 -14.01 28.37
C ASN A 510 -15.56 -13.81 29.81
N ASP A 511 -16.56 -14.59 30.25
CA ASP A 511 -17.06 -14.54 31.63
C ASP A 511 -16.05 -15.14 32.65
N ASP A 512 -15.10 -15.98 32.20
CA ASP A 512 -14.08 -16.61 33.07
C ASP A 512 -12.76 -15.82 33.16
N ASP A 513 -12.56 -14.82 32.30
CA ASP A 513 -11.30 -14.08 32.19
C ASP A 513 -11.00 -13.25 33.46
N GLY A 514 -12.06 -12.77 34.13
CA GLY A 514 -11.95 -12.12 35.45
C GLY A 514 -11.46 -13.05 36.56
N ALA A 515 -11.80 -14.34 36.52
CA ALA A 515 -11.33 -15.33 37.48
C ALA A 515 -9.87 -15.74 37.20
N LEU A 516 -9.53 -15.98 35.93
CA LEU A 516 -8.16 -16.30 35.49
C LEU A 516 -7.19 -15.14 35.74
N ARG A 517 -7.60 -13.89 35.49
CA ARG A 517 -6.81 -12.70 35.80
C ARG A 517 -6.57 -12.55 37.29
N LYS A 518 -7.60 -12.68 38.12
CA LYS A 518 -7.46 -12.63 39.59
C LYS A 518 -6.55 -13.74 40.11
N LEU A 519 -6.68 -14.96 39.57
CA LEU A 519 -5.83 -16.09 39.93
C LEU A 519 -4.37 -15.87 39.51
N THR A 520 -4.15 -15.33 38.32
CA THR A 520 -2.81 -15.00 37.82
C THR A 520 -2.18 -13.88 38.65
N GLN A 521 -2.91 -12.80 38.94
CA GLN A 521 -2.45 -11.71 39.80
C GLN A 521 -2.13 -12.20 41.22
N ALA A 522 -2.98 -13.02 41.82
CA ALA A 522 -2.74 -13.61 43.13
C ALA A 522 -1.51 -14.53 43.15
N ALA A 523 -1.33 -15.36 42.11
CA ALA A 523 -0.16 -16.20 41.96
C ALA A 523 1.13 -15.36 41.75
N THR A 524 1.06 -14.27 40.98
CA THR A 524 2.17 -13.32 40.80
C THR A 524 2.51 -12.62 42.11
N GLU A 525 1.54 -12.10 42.85
CA GLU A 525 1.78 -11.49 44.16
C GLU A 525 2.38 -12.47 45.17
N TRP A 526 1.95 -13.72 45.15
CA TRP A 526 2.53 -14.77 45.99
C TRP A 526 3.98 -15.06 45.59
N LEU A 527 4.28 -15.21 44.29
CA LEU A 527 5.64 -15.40 43.80
C LEU A 527 6.56 -14.22 44.12
N THR A 528 6.07 -12.99 43.99
CA THR A 528 6.83 -11.78 44.37
C THR A 528 7.15 -11.80 45.86
N ARG A 529 6.18 -12.13 46.73
CA ARG A 529 6.40 -12.24 48.19
C ARG A 529 7.37 -13.36 48.56
N VAL A 530 7.33 -14.49 47.87
CA VAL A 530 8.30 -15.59 48.06
C VAL A 530 9.70 -15.16 47.60
N ASN A 531 9.80 -14.41 46.50
CA ASN A 531 11.08 -13.90 45.99
C ASN A 531 11.67 -12.75 46.82
N GLU A 532 10.84 -12.01 47.58
CA GLU A 532 11.31 -11.04 48.59
C GLU A 532 11.80 -11.73 49.88
N TRP A 533 11.40 -12.99 50.10
CA TRP A 533 11.75 -13.79 51.28
C TRP A 533 13.04 -14.63 51.10
N VAL A 534 13.45 -14.84 49.84
CA VAL A 534 14.74 -15.44 49.43
C VAL A 534 15.77 -14.34 49.23
#